data_AF-A0A3B9Z6F9-F1
#
_entry.id   AF-A0A3B9Z6F9-F1
#
_cell.length_a   1.000
_cell.length_b   1.000
_cell.length_c   1.000
_cell.angle_alpha   90.00
_cell.angle_beta   90.00
_cell.angle_gamma   90.00
#
_symmetry.space_group_name_H-M   'P 1'
#
loop_
_entity.id
_entity.type
_entity.pdbx_description
1 polymer ?
#
loop_
_entity_poly.entity_id
_entity_poly.type
_entity_poly.pdbx_seq_one_letter_code
_entity_poly.pdbx_strand_id
1 'polypeptide(L)' 'MYNKVSTDLNFVEREKQVEEFWKEKDIFRKSMENRKEGETYTFYDGPPTANGKPHIGHVLTRVIKDMIPRYQTMKGKFV' A
#
# COMPACT_ATOMS: atom_id res chain seq x y z
N MET A 1 -26.76 9.57 0.15
CA MET A 1 -26.68 10.17 1.50
C MET A 1 -25.35 9.76 2.10
N TYR A 2 -24.60 10.66 2.73
CA TYR A 2 -23.29 10.31 3.32
C TYR A 2 -23.45 9.68 4.70
N ASN A 3 -22.52 8.81 5.06
CA ASN A 3 -22.42 8.29 6.42
C ASN A 3 -21.92 9.38 7.36
N LYS A 4 -22.50 9.45 8.57
CA LYS A 4 -22.02 10.36 9.62
C LYS A 4 -20.63 9.93 10.06
N VAL A 5 -19.65 10.84 9.97
CA VAL A 5 -18.27 10.59 10.39
C VAL A 5 -18.13 10.84 11.88
N SER A 6 -17.54 9.89 12.61
CA SER A 6 -17.21 10.06 14.03
C SER A 6 -16.00 10.98 14.21
N THR A 7 -16.05 11.84 15.23
CA THR A 7 -14.97 12.75 15.62
C THR A 7 -13.93 12.10 16.51
N ASP A 8 -14.06 10.81 16.82
CA ASP A 8 -13.01 10.06 17.52
C ASP A 8 -11.72 9.95 16.68
N LEU A 9 -10.57 9.84 17.35
CA LEU A 9 -9.26 9.65 16.74
C LEU A 9 -8.88 8.16 16.71
N ASN A 10 -9.85 7.26 16.52
CA ASN A 10 -9.60 5.81 16.55
C ASN A 10 -9.00 5.32 15.22
N PHE A 11 -7.80 5.82 14.87
CA PHE A 11 -7.14 5.53 13.60
C PHE A 11 -6.72 4.06 13.47
N VAL A 12 -6.26 3.44 14.56
CA VAL A 12 -5.85 2.03 14.54
C VAL A 12 -7.00 1.12 14.10
N GLU A 13 -8.21 1.36 14.58
CA GLU A 13 -9.38 0.57 14.17
C GLU A 13 -9.78 0.87 12.72
N ARG A 14 -9.72 2.14 12.31
CA ARG A 14 -10.00 2.54 10.92
C ARG A 14 -9.00 1.94 9.94
N GLU A 15 -7.72 1.88 10.29
CA GLU A 15 -6.66 1.26 9.49
C GLU A 15 -6.93 -0.24 9.28
N LYS A 16 -7.32 -0.96 10.33
CA LYS A 16 -7.71 -2.39 10.23
C LYS A 16 -8.90 -2.60 9.30
N GLN A 17 -9.92 -1.75 9.40
CA GLN A 17 -11.10 -1.81 8.52
C GLN A 17 -10.71 -1.57 7.05
N VAL A 18 -9.79 -0.63 6.79
CA VAL A 18 -9.29 -0.37 5.43
C VAL A 18 -8.44 -1.54 4.90
N GLU A 19 -7.59 -2.13 5.75
CA GLU A 19 -6.79 -3.30 5.40
C GLU A 19 -7.68 -4.50 5.05
N GLU A 20 -8.71 -4.77 5.85
CA GLU A 20 -9.70 -5.82 5.60
C GLU A 20 -10.45 -5.58 4.29
N PHE A 21 -10.93 -4.35 4.07
CA PHE A 21 -11.56 -3.95 2.81
C PHE A 21 -10.63 -4.18 1.61
N TRP A 22 -9.35 -3.79 1.70
CA TRP A 22 -8.38 -4.00 0.62
C TRP A 22 -8.15 -5.49 0.33
N LYS A 23 -8.09 -6.32 1.37
CA LYS A 23 -7.92 -7.77 1.26
C LYS A 23 -9.14 -8.44 0.62
N GLU A 24 -10.34 -8.18 1.15
CA GLU A 24 -11.58 -8.77 0.65
C GLU A 24 -11.87 -8.39 -0.81
N LYS A 25 -11.54 -7.16 -1.19
CA LYS A 25 -11.78 -6.65 -2.54
C LYS A 25 -10.59 -6.85 -3.47
N ASP A 26 -9.50 -7.44 -2.99
CA ASP A 26 -8.29 -7.71 -3.77
C ASP A 26 -7.77 -6.46 -4.50
N ILE A 27 -7.69 -5.36 -3.76
CA ILE A 27 -7.43 -4.02 -4.31
C ILE A 27 -6.04 -3.92 -4.92
N PHE A 28 -5.04 -4.57 -4.33
CA PHE A 28 -3.69 -4.56 -4.88
C PHE A 28 -3.64 -5.22 -6.26
N ARG A 29 -4.18 -6.45 -6.42
CA ARG A 29 -4.23 -7.11 -7.73
C ARG A 29 -5.01 -6.28 -8.76
N LYS A 30 -6.17 -5.74 -8.37
CA LYS A 30 -6.96 -4.86 -9.25
C LYS A 30 -6.17 -3.61 -9.68
N SER A 31 -5.36 -3.03 -8.80
CA SER A 31 -4.55 -1.87 -9.14
C SER A 31 -3.50 -2.18 -10.21
N MET A 32 -2.91 -3.39 -10.18
CA MET A 32 -1.99 -3.86 -11.23
C MET A 32 -2.73 -4.19 -12.53
N GLU A 33 -3.86 -4.90 -12.45
CA GLU A 33 -4.68 -5.27 -13.62
C GLU A 33 -5.18 -4.04 -14.39
N ASN A 34 -5.61 -3.00 -13.69
CA ASN A 34 -6.03 -1.72 -14.27
C ASN A 34 -4.90 -0.95 -14.98
N ARG A 35 -3.65 -1.44 -14.87
CA ARG A 35 -2.46 -0.84 -15.46
C ARG A 35 -1.68 -1.81 -16.33
N LYS A 36 -2.22 -2.98 -16.65
CA LYS A 36 -1.50 -4.05 -17.36
C LYS A 36 -0.95 -3.65 -18.74
N GLU A 37 -1.57 -2.66 -19.39
CA GLU A 37 -1.13 -2.12 -20.69
C GLU A 37 -0.21 -0.89 -20.57
N GLY A 38 0.01 -0.40 -19.34
CA GLY A 38 0.88 0.75 -19.07
C GLY A 38 2.36 0.40 -19.16
N GLU A 39 3.20 1.43 -19.26
CA GLU A 39 4.66 1.26 -19.19
C GLU A 39 5.07 0.62 -17.86
N THR A 40 5.89 -0.44 -17.91
CA THR A 40 6.40 -1.10 -16.72
C THR A 40 7.32 -0.18 -15.92
N TYR A 41 7.09 -0.10 -14.61
CA TYR A 41 7.95 0.52 -13.64
C TYR A 41 8.36 -0.51 -12.60
N THR A 42 9.64 -0.86 -12.60
CA THR A 42 10.19 -1.82 -11.64
C THR A 42 10.88 -1.10 -10.50
N PHE A 43 10.50 -1.44 -9.27
CA PHE A 43 11.19 -1.00 -8.05
C PHE A 43 11.87 -2.19 -7.38
N TYR A 44 13.18 -2.12 -7.13
CA TYR A 44 13.92 -3.19 -6.46
C TYR A 44 13.96 -2.98 -4.95
N ASP A 45 13.50 -3.98 -4.20
CA ASP A 45 13.67 -4.04 -2.75
C ASP A 45 14.89 -4.90 -2.39
N GLY A 46 15.76 -4.37 -1.52
CA GLY A 46 16.90 -5.10 -1.01
C GLY A 46 16.44 -6.16 -0.01
N PRO A 47 16.85 -7.43 -0.14
CA PRO A 47 16.35 -8.51 0.69
C PRO A 47 16.76 -8.30 2.16
N PRO A 48 15.81 -8.24 3.11
CA PRO A 48 16.15 -8.27 4.52
C PRO A 48 16.53 -9.69 4.97
N THR A 49 17.41 -9.82 5.95
CA THR A 49 17.65 -11.09 6.64
C THR A 49 16.59 -11.31 7.71
N ALA A 50 15.94 -12.48 7.73
CA ALA A 50 14.87 -12.81 8.68
C ALA A 50 15.39 -13.28 10.06
N ASN A 51 16.49 -12.71 10.56
CA ASN A 51 17.17 -13.11 11.80
C ASN A 51 16.82 -12.26 13.02
N GLY A 52 15.97 -11.24 12.86
CA GLY A 52 15.60 -10.32 13.94
C GLY A 52 14.25 -9.65 13.71
N LYS A 53 13.72 -9.00 14.75
CA LYS A 53 12.49 -8.22 14.64
C LYS A 53 12.75 -6.93 13.83
N PRO A 54 11.79 -6.49 12.99
CA PRO A 54 11.86 -5.17 12.37
C PRO A 54 11.97 -4.06 13.42
N HIS A 55 12.73 -3.02 13.10
CA HIS A 55 12.86 -1.78 13.88
C HIS A 55 12.44 -0.57 13.03
N ILE A 56 12.41 0.65 13.60
CA ILE A 56 11.87 1.85 12.91
C ILE A 56 12.53 2.15 11.55
N GLY A 57 13.80 1.80 11.36
CA GLY A 57 14.48 1.92 10.06
C GLY A 57 13.85 1.06 8.96
N HIS A 58 13.29 -0.10 9.32
CA HIS A 58 12.50 -0.92 8.41
C HIS A 58 11.19 -0.24 8.03
N VAL A 59 10.55 0.47 8.96
CA VAL A 59 9.30 1.20 8.69
C VAL A 59 9.56 2.31 7.68
N LEU A 60 10.53 3.18 7.95
CA LEU A 60 10.87 4.30 7.08
C LEU A 60 11.18 3.84 5.65
N THR A 61 12.03 2.83 5.50
CA THR A 61 12.41 2.32 4.19
C THR A 61 11.22 1.68 3.47
N ARG A 62 10.38 0.90 4.15
CA ARG A 62 9.18 0.29 3.55
C ARG A 62 8.14 1.33 3.12
N VAL A 63 7.95 2.41 3.90
CA VAL A 63 7.03 3.49 3.53
C VAL A 63 7.44 4.14 2.21
N ILE A 64 8.73 4.44 2.02
CA ILE A 64 9.23 5.00 0.76
C ILE A 64 9.05 3.99 -0.39
N LYS A 65 9.39 2.73 -0.14
CA LYS A 65 9.29 1.63 -1.12
C LYS A 65 7.84 1.31 -1.52
N ASP A 66 6.84 1.67 -0.73
CA ASP A 66 5.42 1.53 -1.05
C ASP A 66 4.85 2.80 -1.69
N MET A 67 5.23 3.98 -1.19
CA MET A 67 4.74 5.27 -1.68
C MET A 67 5.10 5.54 -3.15
N ILE A 68 6.33 5.21 -3.56
CA ILE A 68 6.80 5.48 -4.93
C ILE A 68 6.07 4.61 -5.97
N PRO A 69 5.97 3.27 -5.81
CA PRO A 69 5.08 2.43 -6.60
C PRO A 69 3.65 2.95 -6.73
N ARG A 70 3.00 3.32 -5.61
CA ARG A 70 1.62 3.85 -5.64
C ARG A 70 1.51 5.10 -6.50
N TYR A 71 2.46 6.03 -6.35
CA TYR A 71 2.52 7.22 -7.18
C TYR A 71 2.64 6.87 -8.68
N GLN A 72 3.49 5.90 -9.04
CA GLN A 72 3.65 5.47 -10.43
C GLN A 72 2.41 4.78 -10.98
N THR A 73 1.73 3.94 -10.19
CA THR A 73 0.42 3.36 -10.54
C THR A 73 -0.61 4.46 -10.81
N MET A 74 -0.65 5.53 -10.00
CA MET A 74 -1.52 6.69 -10.21
C MET A 74 -1.14 7.49 -11.46
N LYS A 75 0.13 7.49 -11.86
CA LYS A 75 0.63 8.07 -13.12
C LYS A 75 0.38 7.20 -14.36
N GLY A 76 -0.23 6.03 -14.21
CA GLY A 76 -0.60 5.15 -15.32
C GLY A 76 0.41 4.04 -15.62
N LYS A 77 1.46 3.89 -14.81
CA LYS A 77 2.46 2.83 -14.99
C LYS A 77 1.99 1.49 -14.43
N PHE A 78 2.46 0.41 -15.06
CA PHE A 78 2.34 -0.94 -14.52
C PHE A 78 3.45 -1.15 -13.49
N VAL A 79 3.08 -1.39 -12.23
CA VAL A 79 4.04 -1.64 -11.13
C VAL A 79 3.81 -3.03 -10.59
#